data_AF-A0A3B0S2R1-F1
#
_entry.id   AF-A0A3B0S2R1-F1
#
_cell.length_a   1.000
_cell.length_b   1.000
_cell.length_c   1.000
_cell.angle_alpha   90.00
_cell.angle_beta   90.00
_cell.angle_gamma   90.00
#
_symmetry.space_group_name_H-M   'P 1'
#
loop_
_entity.id
_entity.type
_entity.pdbx_description
1 polymer ?
#
loop_
_entity_poly.entity_id
_entity_poly.type
_entity_poly.pdbx_seq_one_letter_code
_entity_poly.pdbx_strand_id
1 'polypeptide(L)'
;MTSYGMVFDVKRCIGCNACTVACKQENSLPDGVFFTRTLSAETGEFPNVSRTYLPTICNHCEDAPCEKVCPSGATWTRDDGIVMVDADKCIGCGSCAVACPYDMRTQIDETQIKAGLFGDGNLTPFEEQGYSRFECGTFTKCDFCSERVDAGKDPACVATCPTDARIFGDLDDPDSKVSRLIRDRLGRQPLPEKNTRPKVFYID
;
A
#
# COMPACT_ATOMS: atom_id res chain seq x y z
N MET A 1 -15.23 1.84 17.30
CA MET A 1 -15.01 1.33 15.94
C MET A 1 -13.50 1.26 15.79
N THR A 2 -12.97 0.25 15.10
CA THR A 2 -11.53 0.12 14.89
C THR A 2 -11.14 0.97 13.69
N SER A 3 -9.98 1.60 13.68
CA SER A 3 -9.46 2.33 12.51
C SER A 3 -8.06 1.88 12.19
N TYR A 4 -7.89 1.07 11.15
CA TYR A 4 -6.58 0.50 10.84
C TYR A 4 -5.61 1.55 10.27
N GLY A 5 -4.35 1.48 10.73
CA GLY A 5 -3.25 2.31 10.25
C GLY A 5 -1.91 1.60 10.33
N MET A 6 -0.88 2.26 9.80
CA MET A 6 0.47 1.71 9.76
C MET A 6 1.51 2.76 10.14
N VAL A 7 2.58 2.33 10.82
CA VAL A 7 3.76 3.13 11.11
C VAL A 7 4.96 2.51 10.40
N PHE A 8 5.74 3.34 9.72
CA PHE A 8 7.05 3.01 9.17
C PHE A 8 8.16 3.61 10.03
N ASP A 9 9.02 2.76 10.61
CA ASP A 9 10.26 3.16 11.26
C ASP A 9 11.37 3.23 10.22
N VAL A 10 11.69 4.46 9.78
CA VAL A 10 12.65 4.69 8.70
C VAL A 10 14.10 4.50 9.14
N LYS A 11 14.42 4.57 10.44
CA LYS A 11 15.76 4.21 10.95
C LYS A 11 15.99 2.70 10.96
N ARG A 12 14.93 1.90 11.11
CA ARG A 12 15.02 0.43 11.03
C ARG A 12 14.93 -0.09 9.60
N CYS A 13 14.49 0.71 8.64
CA CYS A 13 14.36 0.28 7.25
C CYS A 13 15.73 0.16 6.57
N ILE A 14 16.11 -1.06 6.22
CA ILE A 14 17.38 -1.36 5.53
C ILE A 14 17.24 -1.44 4.00
N GLY A 15 16.09 -1.08 3.44
CA GLY A 15 15.88 -1.10 1.99
C GLY A 15 15.90 -2.48 1.32
N CYS A 16 15.66 -3.57 2.06
CA CYS A 16 15.82 -4.94 1.54
C CYS A 16 14.75 -5.40 0.54
N ASN A 17 13.66 -4.64 0.35
CA ASN A 17 12.53 -4.96 -0.53
C ASN A 17 11.78 -6.28 -0.26
N ALA A 18 12.03 -6.96 0.86
CA ALA A 18 11.26 -8.15 1.26
C ALA A 18 9.75 -7.87 1.32
N CYS A 19 9.38 -6.69 1.83
CA CYS A 19 8.00 -6.22 1.86
C CYS A 19 7.35 -6.06 0.48
N THR A 20 8.12 -5.67 -0.53
CA THR A 20 7.67 -5.57 -1.94
C THR A 20 7.38 -6.95 -2.50
N VAL A 21 8.30 -7.90 -2.30
CA VAL A 21 8.15 -9.28 -2.79
C VAL A 21 6.99 -9.99 -2.09
N ALA A 22 6.90 -9.88 -0.76
CA ALA A 22 5.80 -10.49 0.00
C ALA A 22 4.44 -9.91 -0.41
N CYS A 23 4.37 -8.60 -0.70
CA CYS A 23 3.13 -7.99 -1.16
C CYS A 23 2.74 -8.48 -2.56
N LYS A 24 3.72 -8.65 -3.48
CA LYS A 24 3.49 -9.26 -4.79
C LYS A 24 2.95 -10.68 -4.67
N GLN A 25 3.58 -11.50 -3.83
CA GLN A 25 3.17 -12.89 -3.63
C GLN A 25 1.77 -12.99 -3.00
N GLU A 26 1.51 -12.26 -1.90
CA GLU A 26 0.23 -12.33 -1.18
C GLU A 26 -0.94 -11.87 -2.03
N ASN A 27 -0.74 -10.83 -2.84
CA ASN A 27 -1.81 -10.23 -3.64
C ASN A 27 -1.79 -10.73 -5.10
N SER A 28 -0.94 -11.69 -5.44
CA SER A 28 -0.73 -12.21 -6.80
C SER A 28 -0.51 -11.10 -7.84
N LEU A 29 0.25 -10.06 -7.48
CA LEU A 29 0.37 -8.86 -8.32
C LEU A 29 1.11 -9.18 -9.64
N PRO A 30 0.54 -8.80 -10.80
CA PRO A 30 1.20 -8.96 -12.09
C PRO A 30 2.53 -8.22 -12.18
N ASP A 31 3.31 -8.52 -13.20
CA ASP A 31 4.52 -7.75 -13.46
C ASP A 31 4.21 -6.26 -13.68
N GLY A 32 5.12 -5.39 -13.23
CA GLY A 32 4.91 -3.94 -13.24
C GLY A 32 3.90 -3.40 -12.22
N VAL A 33 3.09 -4.25 -11.57
CA VAL A 33 2.13 -3.83 -10.54
C VAL A 33 2.75 -3.94 -9.14
N PHE A 34 2.75 -2.83 -8.40
CA PHE A 34 3.35 -2.72 -7.07
C PHE A 34 2.44 -1.95 -6.11
N PHE A 35 1.92 -2.64 -5.11
CA PHE A 35 1.16 -2.01 -4.01
C PHE A 35 2.05 -1.35 -2.97
N THR A 36 3.31 -1.76 -2.90
CA THR A 36 4.33 -1.14 -2.06
C THR A 36 5.62 -0.95 -2.85
N ARG A 37 6.28 0.18 -2.61
CA ARG A 37 7.57 0.53 -3.21
C ARG A 37 8.51 0.99 -2.09
N THR A 38 9.82 0.87 -2.32
CA THR A 38 10.82 1.44 -1.40
C THR A 38 11.59 2.52 -2.15
N LEU A 39 11.27 3.77 -1.85
CA LEU A 39 12.01 4.91 -2.39
C LEU A 39 13.35 5.02 -1.66
N SER A 40 14.40 5.47 -2.33
CA SER A 40 15.67 5.76 -1.69
C SER A 40 16.10 7.18 -2.01
N ALA A 41 16.55 7.91 -0.99
CA ALA A 41 17.11 9.25 -1.14
C ALA A 41 18.56 9.24 -0.61
N GLU A 42 19.47 9.81 -1.38
CA GLU A 42 20.85 10.07 -0.96
C GLU A 42 20.99 11.56 -0.63
N THR A 43 21.61 11.86 0.51
CA THR A 43 21.80 13.22 1.01
C THR A 43 23.24 13.42 1.48
N GLY A 44 23.69 14.68 1.50
CA GLY A 44 25.05 15.05 1.85
C GLY A 44 25.96 15.17 0.62
N GLU A 45 27.25 15.41 0.88
CA GLU A 45 28.28 15.57 -0.13
C GLU A 45 29.46 14.65 0.20
N PHE A 46 30.13 14.10 -0.82
CA PHE A 46 31.27 13.21 -0.62
C PHE A 46 32.35 13.86 0.26
N PRO A 47 32.92 13.15 1.26
CA PRO A 47 32.70 11.73 1.60
C PRO A 47 31.54 11.47 2.60
N ASN A 48 30.86 12.52 3.07
CA ASN A 48 29.80 12.45 4.09
C ASN A 48 28.42 12.31 3.46
N VAL A 49 28.19 11.18 2.79
CA VAL A 49 26.90 10.84 2.18
C VAL A 49 26.10 9.89 3.07
N SER A 50 24.78 10.05 3.09
CA SER A 50 23.86 9.15 3.77
C SER A 50 22.75 8.72 2.83
N ARG A 51 22.21 7.52 3.03
CA ARG A 51 21.10 6.98 2.25
C ARG A 51 19.95 6.62 3.17
N THR A 52 18.76 7.11 2.83
CA THR A 52 17.52 6.83 3.56
C THR A 52 16.58 6.03 2.66
N TYR A 53 15.92 5.04 3.24
CA TYR A 53 14.89 4.24 2.56
C TYR A 53 13.51 4.60 3.10
N LEU A 54 12.58 4.92 2.19
CA LEU A 54 11.22 5.32 2.48
C LEU A 54 10.26 4.32 1.83
N PRO A 55 9.76 3.33 2.59
CA PRO A 55 8.69 2.46 2.14
C PRO A 55 7.41 3.27 1.92
N THR A 56 6.75 3.07 0.79
CA THR A 56 5.50 3.74 0.44
C THR A 56 4.43 2.73 0.03
N ILE A 57 3.18 3.03 0.37
CA ILE A 57 1.96 2.27 0.07
C ILE A 57 0.77 3.24 -0.07
N CYS A 58 -0.41 2.73 -0.42
CA CYS A 58 -1.64 3.50 -0.24
C CYS A 58 -1.80 3.90 1.24
N ASN A 59 -2.12 5.16 1.49
CA ASN A 59 -2.21 5.69 2.85
C ASN A 59 -3.55 5.44 3.55
N HIS A 60 -4.53 4.82 2.85
CA HIS A 60 -5.89 4.62 3.35
C HIS A 60 -6.44 5.87 4.05
N CYS A 61 -6.37 7.00 3.35
CA CYS A 61 -6.71 8.32 3.84
C CYS A 61 -8.09 8.36 4.51
N GLU A 62 -8.21 9.01 5.67
CA GLU A 62 -9.52 9.26 6.30
C GLU A 62 -10.37 10.19 5.43
N ASP A 63 -9.76 11.20 4.80
CA ASP A 63 -10.39 12.03 3.79
C ASP A 63 -9.91 11.63 2.39
N ALA A 64 -10.37 10.47 1.90
CA ALA A 64 -9.91 9.87 0.65
C ALA A 64 -10.40 10.63 -0.60
N PRO A 65 -9.55 11.42 -1.31
CA PRO A 65 -9.99 12.13 -2.51
C PRO A 65 -10.36 11.14 -3.63
N CYS A 66 -9.69 9.98 -3.65
CA CYS A 66 -9.88 8.95 -4.65
C CYS A 66 -11.25 8.23 -4.55
N GLU A 67 -11.90 8.28 -3.39
CA GLU A 67 -13.29 7.85 -3.18
C GLU A 67 -14.27 8.93 -3.66
N LYS A 68 -14.08 10.18 -3.23
CA LYS A 68 -14.94 11.32 -3.57
C LYS A 68 -15.09 11.56 -5.07
N VAL A 69 -14.04 11.28 -5.85
CA VAL A 69 -14.05 11.48 -7.31
C VAL A 69 -14.51 10.25 -8.08
N CYS A 70 -14.84 9.12 -7.44
CA CYS A 70 -15.20 7.89 -8.12
C CYS A 70 -16.65 7.94 -8.63
N PRO A 71 -16.90 8.07 -9.94
CA PRO A 71 -18.25 8.25 -10.45
C PRO A 71 -19.11 6.98 -10.37
N SER A 72 -18.48 5.81 -10.33
CA SER A 72 -19.19 4.52 -10.28
C SER A 72 -19.37 3.97 -8.87
N GLY A 73 -18.82 4.64 -7.85
CA GLY A 73 -18.83 4.13 -6.46
C GLY A 73 -17.95 2.89 -6.25
N ALA A 74 -17.04 2.58 -7.18
CA ALA A 74 -16.12 1.45 -7.06
C ALA A 74 -15.14 1.60 -5.89
N THR A 75 -14.68 2.82 -5.62
CA THR A 75 -13.91 3.11 -4.41
C THR A 75 -14.85 3.48 -3.28
N TRP A 76 -14.64 2.87 -2.12
CA TRP A 76 -15.40 3.12 -0.90
C TRP A 76 -14.53 2.86 0.33
N THR A 77 -14.85 3.46 1.46
CA THR A 77 -14.16 3.21 2.73
C THR A 77 -14.94 2.25 3.63
N ARG A 78 -14.29 1.17 4.08
CA ARG A 78 -14.84 0.23 5.06
C ARG A 78 -15.09 0.90 6.41
N ASP A 79 -15.93 0.26 7.21
CA ASP A 79 -16.20 0.63 8.60
C ASP A 79 -14.95 0.69 9.49
N ASP A 80 -13.92 -0.09 9.16
CA ASP A 80 -12.60 -0.09 9.82
C ASP A 80 -11.59 0.90 9.21
N GLY A 81 -12.08 1.74 8.30
CA GLY A 81 -11.34 2.78 7.59
C GLY A 81 -10.43 2.27 6.48
N ILE A 82 -10.46 0.99 6.10
CA ILE A 82 -9.72 0.52 4.93
C ILE A 82 -10.44 1.02 3.66
N VAL A 83 -9.84 1.97 2.94
CA VAL A 83 -10.28 2.32 1.58
C VAL A 83 -10.16 1.09 0.69
N MET A 84 -11.22 0.68 -0.02
CA MET A 84 -11.28 -0.49 -0.91
C MET A 84 -11.53 -0.08 -2.36
N VAL A 85 -11.39 -1.04 -3.29
CA VAL A 85 -11.85 -0.91 -4.68
C VAL A 85 -12.59 -2.18 -5.07
N ASP A 86 -13.82 -2.00 -5.52
CA ASP A 86 -14.68 -3.02 -6.10
C ASP A 86 -14.44 -3.06 -7.62
N ALA A 87 -13.89 -4.17 -8.11
CA ALA A 87 -13.53 -4.33 -9.52
C ALA A 87 -14.77 -4.31 -10.43
N ASP A 88 -15.83 -5.01 -10.02
CA ASP A 88 -17.08 -5.16 -10.78
C ASP A 88 -17.76 -3.81 -11.06
N LYS A 89 -17.56 -2.82 -10.18
CA LYS A 89 -18.08 -1.44 -10.34
C LYS A 89 -17.08 -0.52 -11.03
N CYS A 90 -15.82 -0.91 -11.20
CA CYS A 90 -14.77 -0.03 -11.69
C CYS A 90 -14.87 0.12 -13.22
N ILE A 91 -15.24 1.32 -13.68
CA ILE A 91 -15.34 1.61 -15.11
C ILE A 91 -14.01 2.06 -15.76
N GLY A 92 -12.88 1.92 -15.06
CA GLY A 92 -11.55 2.24 -15.61
C GLY A 92 -11.28 3.71 -15.95
N CYS A 93 -12.06 4.67 -15.43
CA CYS A 93 -11.99 6.07 -15.85
C CYS A 93 -10.72 6.84 -15.42
N GLY A 94 -9.92 6.32 -14.48
CA GLY A 94 -8.67 6.94 -14.02
C GLY A 94 -8.81 8.16 -13.11
N SER A 95 -10.01 8.67 -12.84
CA SER A 95 -10.23 9.84 -11.96
C SER A 95 -9.58 9.65 -10.58
N CYS A 96 -9.66 8.43 -10.03
CA CYS A 96 -9.10 8.10 -8.74
C CYS A 96 -7.56 8.11 -8.71
N ALA A 97 -6.90 7.83 -9.84
CA ALA A 97 -5.45 7.89 -9.97
C ALA A 97 -4.97 9.34 -10.02
N VAL A 98 -5.63 10.17 -10.84
CA VAL A 98 -5.34 11.61 -10.93
C VAL A 98 -5.56 12.32 -9.58
N ALA A 99 -6.59 11.92 -8.83
CA ALA A 99 -6.89 12.52 -7.52
C ALA A 99 -5.97 12.03 -6.39
N CYS A 100 -5.24 10.92 -6.55
CA CYS A 100 -4.40 10.39 -5.50
C CYS A 100 -3.08 11.17 -5.43
N PRO A 101 -2.79 11.93 -4.36
CA PRO A 101 -1.57 12.73 -4.29
C PRO A 101 -0.30 11.89 -4.05
N TYR A 102 -0.45 10.58 -3.88
CA TYR A 102 0.63 9.64 -3.56
C TYR A 102 0.96 8.69 -4.72
N ASP A 103 0.24 8.76 -5.84
CA ASP A 103 0.41 7.88 -7.00
C ASP A 103 0.35 6.37 -6.66
N MET A 104 -0.66 6.01 -5.86
CA MET A 104 -0.86 4.65 -5.33
C MET A 104 -2.03 3.92 -5.98
N ARG A 105 -2.42 4.32 -7.20
CA ARG A 105 -3.46 3.67 -8.00
C ARG A 105 -2.81 3.09 -9.25
N THR A 106 -3.10 1.84 -9.56
CA THR A 106 -2.53 1.17 -10.73
C THR A 106 -3.66 0.55 -11.53
N GLN A 107 -3.72 0.85 -12.83
CA GLN A 107 -4.64 0.17 -13.72
C GLN A 107 -4.07 -1.21 -14.06
N ILE A 108 -4.92 -2.24 -14.06
CA ILE A 108 -4.53 -3.55 -14.55
C ILE A 108 -4.58 -3.55 -16.07
N ASP A 109 -3.44 -3.80 -16.70
CA ASP A 109 -3.32 -3.93 -18.14
C ASP A 109 -3.40 -5.40 -18.55
N GLU A 110 -4.19 -5.71 -19.58
CA GLU A 110 -4.31 -7.06 -20.12
C GLU A 110 -2.96 -7.59 -20.65
N THR A 111 -2.10 -6.72 -21.16
CA THR A 111 -0.76 -7.07 -21.61
C THR A 111 0.13 -7.58 -20.48
N GLN A 112 0.01 -7.00 -19.27
CA GLN A 112 0.75 -7.45 -18.08
C GLN A 112 0.29 -8.85 -17.64
N ILE A 113 -1.03 -9.07 -17.66
CA ILE A 113 -1.61 -10.37 -17.32
C ILE A 113 -1.16 -11.43 -18.32
N LYS A 114 -1.29 -11.16 -19.62
CA LYS A 114 -0.95 -12.12 -20.69
C LYS A 114 0.54 -12.43 -20.77
N ALA A 115 1.41 -11.46 -20.49
CA ALA A 115 2.86 -11.65 -20.56
C ALA A 115 3.38 -12.59 -19.47
N GLY A 116 2.69 -12.67 -18.32
CA GLY A 116 3.18 -13.35 -17.13
C GLY A 116 4.39 -12.65 -16.51
N LEU A 117 4.84 -13.16 -15.36
CA LEU A 117 5.98 -12.66 -14.58
C LEU A 117 7.31 -12.79 -15.33
N PHE A 118 7.39 -13.73 -16.28
CA PHE A 118 8.59 -13.99 -17.06
C PHE A 118 8.57 -13.33 -18.45
N GLY A 119 7.45 -12.71 -18.84
CA GLY A 119 7.33 -11.99 -20.11
C GLY A 119 7.31 -12.88 -21.35
N ASP A 120 7.14 -14.20 -21.21
CA ASP A 120 7.18 -15.18 -22.29
C ASP A 120 5.77 -15.61 -22.76
N GLY A 121 4.72 -15.08 -22.14
CA GLY A 121 3.34 -15.41 -22.45
C GLY A 121 2.83 -16.71 -21.84
N ASN A 122 3.65 -17.42 -21.05
CA ASN A 122 3.25 -18.67 -20.39
C ASN A 122 2.99 -18.42 -18.90
N LEU A 123 1.73 -18.54 -18.50
CA LEU A 123 1.35 -18.39 -17.10
C LEU A 123 1.72 -19.64 -16.30
N THR A 124 2.38 -19.44 -15.16
CA THR A 124 2.54 -20.50 -14.17
C THR A 124 1.20 -20.80 -13.48
N PRO A 125 1.02 -21.97 -12.84
CA PRO A 125 -0.20 -22.28 -12.09
C PRO A 125 -0.53 -21.24 -11.00
N PHE A 126 0.50 -20.63 -10.40
CA PHE A 126 0.33 -19.53 -9.44
C PHE A 126 -0.30 -18.30 -10.10
N GLU A 127 0.11 -17.97 -11.32
CA GLU A 127 -0.40 -16.82 -12.06
C GLU A 127 -1.78 -17.08 -12.62
N GLU A 128 -2.06 -18.27 -13.16
CA GLU A 128 -3.41 -18.63 -13.63
C GLU A 128 -4.44 -18.51 -12.49
N GLN A 129 -4.10 -19.03 -11.30
CA GLN A 129 -4.94 -18.90 -10.13
C GLN A 129 -5.01 -17.45 -9.65
N GLY A 130 -3.87 -16.80 -9.49
CA GLY A 130 -3.76 -15.49 -8.88
C GLY A 130 -4.36 -14.36 -9.73
N TYR A 131 -4.14 -14.39 -11.04
CA TYR A 131 -4.59 -13.35 -11.96
C TYR A 131 -6.09 -13.36 -12.20
N SER A 132 -6.77 -14.47 -11.92
CA SER A 132 -8.24 -14.56 -11.98
C SER A 132 -8.96 -13.56 -11.07
N ARG A 133 -8.25 -12.99 -10.08
CA ARG A 133 -8.78 -11.95 -9.19
C ARG A 133 -8.81 -10.54 -9.78
N PHE A 134 -8.18 -10.33 -10.94
CA PHE A 134 -8.09 -9.01 -11.56
C PHE A 134 -8.98 -8.91 -12.79
N GLU A 135 -9.70 -7.80 -12.88
CA GLU A 135 -10.41 -7.40 -14.10
C GLU A 135 -9.57 -6.38 -14.86
N CYS A 136 -9.25 -6.67 -16.12
CA CYS A 136 -8.45 -5.78 -16.96
C CYS A 136 -9.18 -4.44 -17.18
N GLY A 137 -8.41 -3.35 -17.19
CA GLY A 137 -8.93 -1.98 -17.31
C GLY A 137 -9.41 -1.38 -15.98
N THR A 138 -9.53 -2.17 -14.91
CA THR A 138 -9.89 -1.68 -13.58
C THR A 138 -8.67 -1.13 -12.82
N PHE A 139 -8.92 -0.24 -11.87
CA PHE A 139 -7.87 0.28 -10.99
C PHE A 139 -7.79 -0.53 -9.70
N THR A 140 -6.57 -0.80 -9.25
CA THR A 140 -6.27 -1.49 -8.00
C THR A 140 -5.26 -0.71 -7.17
N LYS A 141 -5.05 -1.13 -5.93
CA LYS A 141 -4.10 -0.55 -4.97
C LYS A 141 -3.95 -1.45 -3.74
N CYS A 142 -2.95 -1.14 -2.90
CA CYS A 142 -2.85 -1.72 -1.56
C CYS A 142 -4.19 -1.62 -0.81
N ASP A 143 -4.61 -2.72 -0.20
CA ASP A 143 -5.86 -2.90 0.54
C ASP A 143 -5.59 -3.21 2.03
N PHE A 144 -4.38 -2.91 2.51
CA PHE A 144 -3.85 -3.38 3.80
C PHE A 144 -3.91 -4.90 4.01
N CYS A 145 -3.91 -5.70 2.92
CA CYS A 145 -4.11 -7.14 2.96
C CYS A 145 -5.41 -7.48 3.71
N SER A 146 -6.52 -6.91 3.26
CA SER A 146 -7.83 -6.97 3.92
C SER A 146 -8.23 -8.39 4.33
N GLU A 147 -8.06 -9.37 3.45
CA GLU A 147 -8.32 -10.81 3.73
C GLU A 147 -7.52 -11.36 4.91
N ARG A 148 -6.27 -10.91 5.09
CA ARG A 148 -5.43 -11.31 6.24
C ARG A 148 -5.90 -10.65 7.52
N VAL A 149 -6.23 -9.36 7.44
CA VAL A 149 -6.72 -8.56 8.57
C VAL A 149 -8.04 -9.16 9.08
N ASP A 150 -8.94 -9.53 8.18
CA ASP A 150 -10.21 -10.19 8.49
C ASP A 150 -9.99 -11.58 9.14
N ALA A 151 -8.87 -12.24 8.84
CA ALA A 151 -8.43 -13.48 9.48
C ALA A 151 -7.60 -13.26 10.77
N GLY A 152 -7.50 -12.03 11.28
CA GLY A 152 -6.74 -11.68 12.48
C GLY A 152 -5.22 -11.78 12.33
N LYS A 153 -4.71 -11.70 11.09
CA LYS A 153 -3.28 -11.78 10.78
C LYS A 153 -2.72 -10.41 10.38
N ASP A 154 -1.43 -10.21 10.65
CA ASP A 154 -0.71 -9.04 10.15
C ASP A 154 -0.65 -9.02 8.62
N PRO A 155 -0.67 -7.83 7.98
CA PRO A 155 -0.41 -7.69 6.56
C PRO A 155 0.92 -8.34 6.14
N ALA A 156 0.99 -8.92 4.95
CA ALA A 156 2.17 -9.68 4.52
C ALA A 156 3.47 -8.87 4.57
N CYS A 157 3.39 -7.57 4.24
CA CYS A 157 4.54 -6.69 4.30
C CYS A 157 5.05 -6.42 5.73
N VAL A 158 4.17 -6.51 6.74
CA VAL A 158 4.53 -6.42 8.16
C VAL A 158 5.18 -7.73 8.60
N ALA A 159 4.50 -8.86 8.35
CA ALA A 159 4.95 -10.19 8.75
C ALA A 159 6.33 -10.57 8.20
N THR A 160 6.70 -10.09 7.01
CA THR A 160 8.00 -10.39 6.39
C THR A 160 9.15 -9.48 6.83
N CYS A 161 8.90 -8.36 7.50
CA CYS A 161 9.90 -7.34 7.71
C CYS A 161 10.94 -7.79 8.75
N PRO A 162 12.22 -8.02 8.39
CA PRO A 162 13.19 -8.62 9.31
C PRO A 162 13.65 -7.66 10.42
N THR A 163 13.36 -6.36 10.28
CA THR A 163 13.78 -5.32 11.21
C THR A 163 12.63 -4.67 11.97
N ASP A 164 11.40 -5.21 11.85
CA ASP A 164 10.18 -4.63 12.42
C ASP A 164 10.01 -3.14 12.06
N ALA A 165 10.39 -2.77 10.84
CA ALA A 165 10.27 -1.40 10.33
C ALA A 165 8.83 -1.04 9.91
N ARG A 166 7.94 -2.02 9.80
CA ARG A 166 6.52 -1.83 9.46
C ARG A 166 5.69 -2.32 10.63
N ILE A 167 4.81 -1.47 11.16
CA ILE A 167 3.95 -1.79 12.30
C ILE A 167 2.52 -1.46 11.92
N PHE A 168 1.61 -2.42 11.99
CA PHE A 168 0.19 -2.25 11.68
C PHE A 168 -0.65 -2.40 12.95
N GLY A 169 -1.80 -1.74 13.01
CA GLY A 169 -2.70 -1.85 14.15
C GLY A 169 -3.85 -0.86 14.13
N ASP A 170 -4.63 -0.88 15.21
CA ASP A 170 -5.77 0.01 15.43
C ASP A 170 -5.31 1.39 15.95
N LEU A 171 -5.66 2.44 15.22
CA LEU A 171 -5.39 3.84 15.59
C LEU A 171 -6.36 4.37 16.65
N ASP A 172 -7.53 3.76 16.81
CA ASP A 172 -8.53 4.16 17.81
C ASP A 172 -8.24 3.54 19.19
N ASP A 173 -7.41 2.50 19.24
CA ASP A 173 -6.88 1.96 20.49
C ASP A 173 -5.60 2.74 20.92
N PRO A 174 -5.65 3.53 22.01
CA PRO A 174 -4.50 4.33 22.47
C PRO A 174 -3.34 3.48 23.00
N ASP A 175 -3.58 2.22 23.36
CA ASP A 175 -2.59 1.27 23.87
C ASP A 175 -1.99 0.38 22.77
N SER A 176 -2.53 0.46 21.55
CA SER A 176 -1.99 -0.24 20.40
C SER A 176 -0.54 0.18 20.13
N LYS A 177 0.25 -0.73 19.56
CA LYS A 177 1.66 -0.45 19.23
C LYS A 177 1.78 0.74 18.27
N VAL A 178 0.87 0.88 17.31
CA VAL A 178 0.89 2.00 16.35
C VAL A 178 0.58 3.33 17.04
N SER A 179 -0.46 3.41 17.87
CA SER A 179 -0.87 4.64 18.56
C SER A 179 0.21 5.14 19.52
N ARG A 180 0.84 4.22 20.28
CA ARG A 180 1.97 4.57 21.14
C ARG A 180 3.17 5.08 20.35
N LEU A 181 3.54 4.42 19.25
CA LEU A 181 4.67 4.86 18.43
C LEU A 181 4.44 6.25 17.82
N ILE A 182 3.23 6.53 17.33
CA ILE A 182 2.89 7.85 16.77
C ILE A 182 3.02 8.94 17.84
N ARG A 183 2.45 8.71 19.04
CA ARG A 183 2.50 9.66 20.14
C ARG A 183 3.92 9.86 20.69
N ASP A 184 4.62 8.75 20.98
CA ASP A 184 5.87 8.77 21.73
C ASP A 184 7.08 9.12 20.84
N ARG A 185 6.98 8.90 19.52
CA ARG A 185 8.05 9.18 18.54
C ARG A 185 7.67 10.20 17.47
N LEU A 186 6.64 11.01 17.72
CA LEU A 186 6.21 12.11 16.86
C LEU A 186 5.96 11.66 15.40
N GLY A 187 5.12 10.65 15.23
CA GLY A 187 4.77 10.09 13.91
C GLY A 187 4.24 11.15 12.95
N ARG A 188 4.81 11.20 11.74
CA ARG A 188 4.50 12.21 10.71
C ARG A 188 3.72 11.58 9.56
N GLN A 189 2.67 12.28 9.11
CA GLN A 189 1.93 11.90 7.91
C GLN A 189 2.66 12.40 6.63
N PRO A 190 2.57 11.66 5.52
CA PRO A 190 3.10 12.11 4.24
C PRO A 190 2.19 13.16 3.57
N LEU A 191 2.80 14.21 3.03
CA LEU A 191 2.11 15.30 2.31
C LEU A 191 0.92 15.91 3.11
N PRO A 192 1.14 16.37 4.36
CA PRO A 192 0.07 16.91 5.20
C PRO A 192 -0.65 18.11 4.56
N GLU A 193 0.03 18.87 3.71
CA GLU A 193 -0.53 20.00 2.96
C GLU A 193 -1.65 19.61 1.99
N LYS A 194 -1.80 18.31 1.68
CA LYS A 194 -2.90 17.78 0.86
C LYS A 194 -4.19 17.55 1.65
N ASN A 195 -4.17 17.68 2.97
CA ASN A 195 -5.33 17.55 3.86
C ASN A 195 -6.13 16.24 3.71
N THR A 196 -5.50 15.16 3.23
CA THR A 196 -6.16 13.86 3.05
C THR A 196 -6.27 13.04 4.34
N ARG A 197 -5.61 13.49 5.41
CA ARG A 197 -5.48 12.78 6.70
C ARG A 197 -5.04 11.30 6.52
N PRO A 198 -3.79 11.06 6.06
CA PRO A 198 -3.22 9.72 5.88
C PRO A 198 -3.23 8.86 7.15
N LYS A 199 -3.54 7.57 7.03
CA LYS A 199 -3.44 6.61 8.15
C LYS A 199 -2.12 5.84 8.18
N VAL A 200 -1.16 6.29 7.39
CA VAL A 200 0.23 5.81 7.39
C VAL A 200 1.13 6.91 7.91
N PHE A 201 1.98 6.57 8.86
CA PHE A 201 2.87 7.48 9.57
C PHE A 201 4.32 7.04 9.45
N TYR A 202 5.24 7.99 9.51
CA TYR A 202 6.68 7.76 9.50
C TYR A 202 7.30 8.25 10.81
N ILE A 203 8.17 7.43 11.40
CA ILE A 203 8.98 7.78 12.57
C ILE A 203 10.46 7.57 12.23
N ASP A 204 11.31 8.47 12.72
CA ASP A 204 12.76 8.40 12.61
C ASP A 204 13.44 8.10 13.93
#